data_AF-A0A953C9D2-F1
#
_entry.id   AF-A0A953C9D2-F1
#
_cell.length_a   1.000
_cell.length_b   1.000
_cell.length_c   1.000
_cell.angle_alpha   90.00
_cell.angle_beta   90.00
_cell.angle_gamma   90.00
#
_symmetry.space_group_name_H-M   'P 1'
#
loop_
_entity.id
_entity.type
_entity.pdbx_description
1 polymer ?
#
loop_
_entity_poly.entity_id
_entity_poly.type
_entity_poly.pdbx_seq_one_letter_code
_entity_poly.pdbx_strand_id
1 'polypeptide(L)'
;MKLATYLHNGAARIGVVDDAASTVFDLRGAADREGIESGTFASMLALIDAGEGGLEAARTLLRGRGTEEDLRVPLSSLVLLAPIPEPRQMRDFSVFPGHIAGAYAAMQRFAGELAGRPPASNGDAVVPQIFRDQPIYYKCNRFSVVGHDHAVIRPRYSSYLDYELELAAIIGRRGKDIKAKAAGDFIFGYTIFNDFSARDAQLAESRAKMGPAKGKDFDTGNVLGPWIVTADEIGDPYNLAMEARVNGTVLSRGSSAGMLHSFEEMIAAVSRDETLHPGEVFGSGTIAGGSGLEQGRFLAHDDRVELEVERIGFLRNRIVAQDT
;
A
#
# COMPACT_ATOMS: atom_id res chain seq x y z
N MET A 1 15.29 -8.70 -2.19
CA MET A 1 15.03 -8.32 -3.60
C MET A 1 13.92 -7.28 -3.67
N LYS A 2 13.91 -6.47 -4.74
CA LYS A 2 12.79 -5.60 -5.13
C LYS A 2 12.05 -6.20 -6.32
N LEU A 3 10.74 -6.38 -6.24
CA LEU A 3 9.93 -7.10 -7.22
C LEU A 3 8.86 -6.18 -7.81
N ALA A 4 8.94 -5.91 -9.11
CA ALA A 4 8.01 -5.04 -9.83
C ALA A 4 7.11 -5.84 -10.77
N THR A 5 5.93 -5.28 -11.02
CA THR A 5 5.03 -5.71 -12.11
C THR A 5 4.96 -4.57 -13.11
N TYR A 6 5.11 -4.87 -14.40
CA TYR A 6 5.17 -3.87 -15.47
C TYR A 6 4.46 -4.36 -16.73
N LEU A 7 4.03 -3.44 -17.58
CA LEU A 7 3.43 -3.74 -18.87
C LEU A 7 4.53 -3.97 -19.92
N HIS A 8 4.46 -5.09 -20.64
CA HIS A 8 5.34 -5.39 -21.76
C HIS A 8 4.52 -6.03 -22.89
N ASN A 9 4.52 -5.39 -24.08
CA ASN A 9 3.75 -5.83 -25.25
C ASN A 9 2.26 -6.09 -24.94
N GLY A 10 1.64 -5.25 -24.11
CA GLY A 10 0.22 -5.35 -23.74
C GLY A 10 -0.11 -6.40 -22.67
N ALA A 11 0.88 -7.11 -22.12
CA ALA A 11 0.69 -8.07 -21.04
C ALA A 11 1.51 -7.68 -19.79
N ALA A 12 0.99 -8.03 -18.61
CA ALA A 12 1.73 -7.86 -17.36
C ALA A 12 2.89 -8.86 -17.29
N ARG A 13 4.08 -8.38 -16.90
CA ARG A 13 5.26 -9.17 -16.57
C ARG A 13 5.75 -8.80 -15.17
N ILE A 14 6.56 -9.68 -14.59
CA ILE A 14 7.25 -9.41 -13.33
C ILE A 14 8.76 -9.43 -13.51
N GLY A 15 9.45 -8.70 -12.65
CA GLY A 15 10.90 -8.64 -12.70
C GLY A 15 11.54 -8.16 -11.41
N VAL A 16 12.86 -8.30 -11.33
CA VAL A 16 13.65 -7.80 -10.20
C VAL A 16 14.17 -6.41 -10.52
N VAL A 17 13.89 -5.44 -9.66
CA VAL A 17 14.37 -4.06 -9.81
C VAL A 17 15.83 -3.97 -9.37
N ASP A 18 16.64 -3.32 -10.19
CA ASP A 18 18.00 -2.93 -9.89
C ASP A 18 18.06 -1.40 -9.82
N ASP A 19 18.03 -0.85 -8.60
CA ASP A 19 18.00 0.59 -8.37
C ASP A 19 19.26 1.27 -8.94
N ALA A 20 20.43 0.63 -8.76
CA ALA A 20 21.72 1.21 -9.15
C ALA A 20 21.83 1.33 -10.68
N ALA A 21 21.35 0.32 -11.40
CA ALA A 21 21.30 0.36 -12.86
C ALA A 21 20.05 1.05 -13.43
N SER A 22 19.05 1.38 -12.60
CA SER A 22 17.74 1.89 -13.03
C SER A 22 17.05 0.99 -14.08
N THR A 23 17.10 -0.34 -13.85
CA THR A 23 16.53 -1.36 -14.76
C THR A 23 15.67 -2.36 -14.01
N VAL A 24 14.86 -3.11 -14.76
CA VAL A 24 14.16 -4.31 -14.30
C VAL A 24 14.68 -5.51 -15.06
N PHE A 25 15.10 -6.54 -14.34
CA PHE A 25 15.45 -7.84 -14.88
C PHE A 25 14.18 -8.67 -15.15
N ASP A 26 13.93 -9.05 -16.40
CA ASP A 26 12.75 -9.80 -16.84
C ASP A 26 12.81 -11.26 -16.40
N LEU A 27 12.16 -11.58 -15.27
CA LEU A 27 12.12 -12.93 -14.72
C LEU A 27 11.44 -13.92 -15.67
N ARG A 28 10.40 -13.48 -16.39
CA ARG A 28 9.68 -14.37 -17.30
C ARG A 28 10.52 -14.67 -18.54
N GLY A 29 11.11 -13.64 -19.14
CA GLY A 29 12.03 -13.81 -20.26
C GLY A 29 13.23 -14.70 -19.92
N ALA A 30 13.78 -14.55 -18.71
CA ALA A 30 14.88 -15.38 -18.22
C ALA A 30 14.45 -16.85 -18.02
N ALA A 31 13.27 -17.08 -17.45
CA ALA A 31 12.73 -18.42 -17.24
C ALA A 31 12.43 -19.16 -18.56
N ASP A 32 11.84 -18.45 -19.53
CA ASP A 32 11.54 -19.01 -20.85
C ASP A 32 12.84 -19.46 -21.57
N ARG A 33 13.96 -18.74 -21.40
CA ARG A 33 15.28 -19.11 -21.96
C ARG A 33 15.90 -20.36 -21.34
N GLU A 34 15.73 -20.55 -20.04
CA GLU A 34 16.19 -21.75 -19.33
C GLU A 34 15.28 -22.97 -19.60
N GLY A 35 14.18 -22.80 -20.34
CA GLY A 35 13.19 -23.84 -20.52
C GLY A 35 12.49 -24.20 -19.21
N ILE A 36 12.39 -23.26 -18.26
CA ILE A 36 11.64 -23.45 -17.03
C ILE A 36 10.17 -23.30 -17.36
N GLU A 37 9.51 -24.43 -17.65
CA GLU A 37 8.05 -24.52 -17.80
C GLU A 37 7.34 -24.42 -16.44
N SER A 38 7.62 -23.37 -15.68
CA SER A 38 6.91 -23.08 -14.43
C SER A 38 5.96 -21.89 -14.59
N GLY A 39 4.73 -22.05 -14.09
CA GLY A 39 3.80 -20.94 -13.89
C GLY A 39 4.29 -19.92 -12.86
N THR A 40 5.39 -20.17 -12.15
CA THR A 40 5.95 -19.30 -11.07
C THR A 40 6.06 -17.84 -11.50
N PHE A 41 6.52 -17.56 -12.72
CA PHE A 41 6.73 -16.17 -13.19
C PHE A 41 5.61 -15.67 -14.11
N ALA A 42 4.43 -16.31 -14.08
CA ALA A 42 3.27 -15.87 -14.87
C ALA A 42 2.63 -14.59 -14.32
N SER A 43 2.74 -14.35 -13.01
CA SER A 43 2.26 -13.12 -12.35
C SER A 43 2.92 -12.98 -10.97
N MET A 44 2.80 -11.81 -10.33
CA MET A 44 3.29 -11.63 -8.96
C MET A 44 2.62 -12.59 -7.98
N LEU A 45 1.31 -12.84 -8.15
CA LEU A 45 0.59 -13.81 -7.33
C LEU A 45 1.13 -15.23 -7.50
N ALA A 46 1.49 -15.63 -8.72
CA ALA A 46 2.08 -16.94 -8.98
C ALA A 46 3.47 -17.09 -8.33
N LEU A 47 4.26 -16.01 -8.29
CA LEU A 47 5.54 -15.99 -7.57
C LEU A 47 5.32 -16.10 -6.07
N ILE A 48 4.36 -15.34 -5.54
CA ILE A 48 3.99 -15.38 -4.12
C ILE A 48 3.48 -16.78 -3.72
N ASP A 49 2.66 -17.43 -4.56
CA ASP A 49 2.18 -18.79 -4.34
C ASP A 49 3.29 -19.84 -4.31
N ALA A 50 4.34 -19.64 -5.13
CA ALA A 50 5.52 -20.50 -5.14
C ALA A 50 6.39 -20.34 -3.88
N GLY A 51 6.16 -19.31 -3.06
CA GLY A 51 6.84 -19.07 -1.79
C GLY A 51 8.36 -18.96 -1.94
N GLU A 52 9.10 -19.46 -0.94
CA GLU A 52 10.56 -19.38 -0.92
C GLU A 52 11.22 -20.10 -2.10
N GLY A 53 10.61 -21.19 -2.60
CA GLY A 53 11.11 -21.87 -3.80
C GLY A 53 11.05 -20.98 -5.05
N GLY A 54 9.99 -20.18 -5.18
CA GLY A 54 9.86 -19.19 -6.25
C GLY A 54 10.86 -18.05 -6.12
N LEU A 55 11.07 -17.54 -4.91
CA LEU A 55 12.08 -16.52 -4.64
C LEU A 55 13.50 -17.02 -4.94
N GLU A 56 13.83 -18.26 -4.55
CA GLU A 56 15.15 -18.82 -4.85
C GLU A 56 15.36 -19.09 -6.33
N ALA A 57 14.31 -19.49 -7.06
CA ALA A 57 14.35 -19.58 -8.51
C ALA A 57 14.62 -18.20 -9.14
N ALA A 58 13.98 -17.14 -8.66
CA ALA A 58 14.23 -15.77 -9.11
C ALA A 58 15.67 -15.33 -8.85
N ARG A 59 16.20 -15.58 -7.64
CA ARG A 59 17.61 -15.30 -7.28
C ARG A 59 18.57 -16.07 -8.18
N THR A 60 18.26 -17.33 -8.50
CA THR A 60 19.09 -18.18 -9.38
C THR A 60 19.14 -17.62 -10.80
N LEU A 61 17.99 -17.25 -11.37
CA LEU A 61 17.94 -16.61 -12.69
C LEU A 61 18.72 -15.31 -12.72
N LEU A 62 18.56 -14.46 -11.69
CA LEU A 62 19.29 -13.20 -11.60
C LEU A 62 20.81 -13.41 -11.48
N ARG A 63 21.28 -14.39 -10.69
CA ARG A 63 22.71 -14.71 -10.60
C ARG A 63 23.28 -15.26 -11.91
N GLY A 64 22.52 -16.09 -12.62
CA GLY A 64 22.97 -16.74 -13.84
C GLY A 64 22.94 -15.84 -15.08
N ARG A 65 21.94 -14.95 -15.17
CA ARG A 65 21.63 -14.17 -16.39
C ARG A 65 21.49 -12.68 -16.16
N GLY A 66 21.71 -12.20 -14.93
CA GLY A 66 21.50 -10.80 -14.58
C GLY A 66 22.42 -9.81 -15.28
N THR A 67 23.40 -10.24 -16.08
CA THR A 67 24.22 -9.35 -16.91
C THR A 67 23.80 -9.34 -18.38
N GLU A 68 22.82 -10.15 -18.77
CA GLU A 68 22.29 -10.18 -20.15
C GLU A 68 21.49 -8.90 -20.40
N GLU A 69 21.97 -8.07 -21.33
CA GLU A 69 21.39 -6.74 -21.61
C GLU A 69 19.95 -6.82 -22.11
N ASP A 70 19.61 -7.84 -22.90
CA ASP A 70 18.29 -8.01 -23.48
C ASP A 70 17.25 -8.56 -22.50
N LEU A 71 17.67 -8.98 -21.29
CA LEU A 71 16.80 -9.27 -20.16
C LEU A 71 16.68 -8.09 -19.19
N ARG A 72 17.31 -6.95 -19.48
CA ARG A 72 17.24 -5.74 -18.66
C ARG A 72 16.49 -4.64 -19.37
N VAL A 73 15.36 -4.24 -18.80
CA VAL A 73 14.54 -3.17 -19.35
C VAL A 73 14.72 -1.89 -18.53
N PRO A 74 15.08 -0.75 -19.14
CA PRO A 74 15.20 0.52 -18.42
C PRO A 74 13.89 0.92 -17.73
N LEU A 75 13.93 1.29 -16.45
CA LEU A 75 12.74 1.71 -15.70
C LEU A 75 12.00 2.86 -16.38
N SER A 76 12.72 3.80 -16.98
CA SER A 76 12.17 4.95 -17.71
C SER A 76 11.37 4.59 -18.96
N SER A 77 11.53 3.37 -19.47
CA SER A 77 10.80 2.85 -20.64
C SER A 77 9.57 2.03 -20.27
N LEU A 78 9.39 1.73 -18.98
CA LEU A 78 8.33 0.86 -18.48
C LEU A 78 7.11 1.65 -18.03
N VAL A 79 5.94 1.06 -18.26
CA VAL A 79 4.72 1.39 -17.50
C VAL A 79 4.66 0.42 -16.33
N LEU A 80 4.96 0.92 -15.12
CA LEU A 80 4.79 0.14 -13.90
C LEU A 80 3.30 -0.04 -13.60
N LEU A 81 2.94 -1.25 -13.20
CA LEU A 81 1.62 -1.55 -12.62
C LEU A 81 1.77 -1.57 -11.10
N ALA A 82 0.67 -1.68 -10.36
CA ALA A 82 0.77 -2.07 -8.96
C ALA A 82 1.52 -3.41 -8.87
N PRO A 83 2.36 -3.63 -7.84
CA PRO A 83 3.08 -4.90 -7.74
C PRO A 83 2.14 -6.10 -7.72
N ILE A 84 0.94 -5.95 -7.16
CA ILE A 84 -0.17 -6.90 -7.27
C ILE A 84 -1.39 -6.14 -7.81
N PRO A 85 -1.66 -6.16 -9.13
CA PRO A 85 -2.76 -5.40 -9.73
C PRO A 85 -4.15 -5.77 -9.21
N GLU A 86 -4.36 -7.05 -8.87
CA GLU A 86 -5.60 -7.51 -8.24
C GLU A 86 -5.23 -8.42 -7.05
N PRO A 87 -5.01 -7.87 -5.85
CA PRO A 87 -4.71 -8.67 -4.67
C PRO A 87 -5.84 -9.65 -4.33
N ARG A 88 -5.55 -10.72 -3.60
CA ARG A 88 -6.59 -11.71 -3.23
C ARG A 88 -7.61 -11.13 -2.24
N GLN A 89 -7.12 -10.32 -1.32
CA GLN A 89 -7.89 -9.55 -0.35
C GLN A 89 -7.04 -8.37 0.11
N MET A 90 -7.69 -7.30 0.55
CA MET A 90 -7.05 -6.18 1.21
C MET A 90 -7.73 -5.89 2.54
N ARG A 91 -6.95 -5.72 3.60
CA ARG A 91 -7.40 -5.23 4.90
C ARG A 91 -6.53 -4.07 5.28
N ASP A 92 -7.15 -2.93 5.53
CA ASP A 92 -6.42 -1.77 5.99
C ASP A 92 -6.75 -1.47 7.44
N PHE A 93 -5.68 -1.39 8.24
CA PHE A 93 -5.74 -1.30 9.68
C PHE A 93 -5.64 0.16 10.13
N SER A 94 -5.73 0.39 11.44
CA SER A 94 -5.32 1.67 12.00
C SER A 94 -4.53 1.40 13.26
N VAL A 95 -3.20 1.37 13.13
CA VAL A 95 -2.31 1.03 14.25
C VAL A 95 -1.46 2.19 14.75
N PHE A 96 -1.47 3.36 14.10
CA PHE A 96 -0.70 4.51 14.56
C PHE A 96 -1.53 5.39 15.51
N PRO A 97 -1.21 5.45 16.82
CA PRO A 97 -2.01 6.17 17.80
C PRO A 97 -2.09 7.67 17.52
N GLY A 98 -1.01 8.25 16.99
CA GLY A 98 -0.99 9.66 16.60
C GLY A 98 -1.97 9.97 15.47
N HIS A 99 -2.02 9.12 14.44
CA HIS A 99 -3.00 9.26 13.36
C HIS A 99 -4.43 9.00 13.85
N ILE A 100 -4.67 7.94 14.62
CA ILE A 100 -6.01 7.63 15.16
C ILE A 100 -6.58 8.86 15.88
N ALA A 101 -5.83 9.40 16.84
CA ALA A 101 -6.22 10.58 17.59
C ALA A 101 -6.38 11.82 16.67
N GLY A 102 -5.39 12.07 15.81
CA GLY A 102 -5.36 13.21 14.89
C GLY A 102 -6.52 13.21 13.89
N ALA A 103 -6.81 12.07 13.28
CA ALA A 103 -7.89 11.88 12.31
C ALA A 103 -9.27 12.05 12.95
N TYR A 104 -9.51 11.52 14.16
CA TYR A 104 -10.77 11.77 14.88
C TYR A 104 -11.01 13.26 15.13
N ALA A 105 -9.98 13.96 15.62
CA ALA A 105 -10.06 15.40 15.85
C ALA A 105 -10.25 16.17 14.53
N ALA A 106 -9.53 15.78 13.47
CA ALA A 106 -9.62 16.41 12.15
C ALA A 106 -10.99 16.20 11.48
N MET A 107 -11.57 15.00 11.58
CA MET A 107 -12.92 14.71 11.09
C MET A 107 -13.98 15.56 11.82
N GLN A 108 -13.84 15.79 13.12
CA GLN A 108 -14.76 16.66 13.86
C GLN A 108 -14.68 18.12 13.38
N ARG A 109 -13.47 18.63 13.14
CA ARG A 109 -13.26 19.97 12.57
C ARG A 109 -13.88 20.06 11.19
N PHE A 110 -13.55 19.11 10.31
CA PHE A 110 -14.06 19.04 8.95
C PHE A 110 -15.61 18.99 8.91
N ALA A 111 -16.23 18.18 9.78
CA ALA A 111 -17.68 18.13 9.90
C ALA A 111 -18.30 19.46 10.40
N GLY A 112 -17.60 20.17 11.29
CA GLY A 112 -17.99 21.50 11.75
C GLY A 112 -17.95 22.54 10.63
N GLU A 113 -16.86 22.55 9.86
CA GLU A 113 -16.67 23.44 8.71
C GLU A 113 -17.76 23.23 7.65
N LEU A 114 -18.04 21.98 7.27
CA LEU A 114 -19.12 21.66 6.34
C LEU A 114 -20.51 22.08 6.85
N ALA A 115 -20.70 22.12 8.17
CA ALA A 115 -21.94 22.55 8.80
C ALA A 115 -21.98 24.07 9.09
N GLY A 116 -20.97 24.84 8.68
CA GLY A 116 -20.87 26.27 8.98
C GLY A 116 -20.73 26.60 10.48
N ARG A 117 -20.24 25.66 11.27
CA ARG A 117 -20.03 25.82 12.72
C ARG A 117 -18.66 26.44 12.98
N PRO A 118 -18.49 27.22 14.07
CA PRO A 118 -17.18 27.73 14.45
C PRO A 118 -16.21 26.58 14.73
N PRO A 119 -14.88 26.81 14.57
CA PRO A 119 -13.89 25.79 14.85
C PRO A 119 -14.08 25.24 16.27
N ALA A 120 -14.23 23.92 16.37
CA ALA A 120 -14.25 23.27 17.68
C ALA A 120 -12.88 23.49 18.37
N SER A 121 -12.90 23.67 19.69
CA SER A 121 -11.66 23.62 20.48
C SER A 121 -10.97 22.28 20.25
N ASN A 122 -9.64 22.25 20.32
CA ASN A 122 -8.85 21.02 20.35
C ASN A 122 -9.24 20.23 21.61
N GLY A 123 -10.35 19.50 21.56
CA GLY A 123 -10.64 18.47 22.55
C GLY A 123 -9.49 17.48 22.55
N ASP A 124 -9.20 16.87 23.71
CA ASP A 124 -8.10 15.94 23.81
C ASP A 124 -8.30 14.82 22.80
N ALA A 125 -7.38 14.75 21.84
CA ALA A 125 -7.37 13.71 20.83
C ALA A 125 -7.00 12.41 21.53
N VAL A 126 -8.00 11.61 21.91
CA VAL A 126 -7.83 10.36 22.64
C VAL A 126 -7.98 9.19 21.69
N VAL A 127 -7.01 8.28 21.71
CA VAL A 127 -7.10 6.97 21.04
C VAL A 127 -8.16 6.13 21.77
N PRO A 128 -9.28 5.76 21.12
CA PRO A 128 -10.27 4.91 21.75
C PRO A 128 -9.64 3.57 22.18
N GLN A 129 -9.99 3.10 23.39
CA GLN A 129 -9.36 1.92 24.00
C GLN A 129 -9.39 0.68 23.10
N ILE A 130 -10.43 0.53 22.29
CA ILE A 130 -10.59 -0.61 21.38
C ILE A 130 -9.43 -0.77 20.38
N PHE A 131 -8.78 0.32 19.95
CA PHE A 131 -7.60 0.26 19.07
C PHE A 131 -6.36 -0.27 19.79
N ARG A 132 -6.33 -0.19 21.12
CA ARG A 132 -5.27 -0.82 21.94
C ARG A 132 -5.59 -2.27 22.24
N ASP A 133 -6.87 -2.59 22.40
CA ASP A 133 -7.32 -3.94 22.74
C ASP A 133 -7.21 -4.91 21.55
N GLN A 134 -7.38 -4.42 20.32
CA GLN A 134 -7.29 -5.23 19.10
C GLN A 134 -6.96 -4.40 17.86
N PRO A 135 -6.34 -5.02 16.82
CA PRO A 135 -6.08 -4.37 15.55
C PRO A 135 -7.39 -4.20 14.77
N ILE A 136 -7.88 -2.96 14.70
CA ILE A 136 -9.08 -2.60 13.95
C ILE A 136 -8.73 -2.39 12.48
N TYR A 137 -9.55 -2.94 11.60
CA TYR A 137 -9.40 -2.82 10.15
C TYR A 137 -10.75 -2.77 9.44
N TYR A 138 -10.73 -2.37 8.18
CA TYR A 138 -11.82 -2.56 7.23
C TYR A 138 -11.32 -3.34 6.00
N LYS A 139 -12.25 -3.85 5.17
CA LYS A 139 -11.91 -4.55 3.92
C LYS A 139 -11.95 -3.55 2.78
N CYS A 140 -10.86 -3.46 2.02
CA CYS A 140 -10.76 -2.53 0.90
C CYS A 140 -11.29 -3.16 -0.39
N ASN A 141 -11.74 -2.34 -1.34
CA ASN A 141 -12.06 -2.80 -2.69
C ASN A 141 -10.79 -3.17 -3.48
N ARG A 142 -10.40 -4.46 -3.43
CA ARG A 142 -9.24 -5.02 -4.15
C ARG A 142 -9.25 -4.82 -5.68
N PHE A 143 -10.40 -4.48 -6.27
CA PHE A 143 -10.53 -4.23 -7.72
C PHE A 143 -10.22 -2.79 -8.13
N SER A 144 -10.05 -1.88 -7.16
CA SER A 144 -9.74 -0.48 -7.43
C SER A 144 -8.23 -0.18 -7.48
N VAL A 145 -7.39 -1.22 -7.35
CA VAL A 145 -5.94 -1.10 -7.19
C VAL A 145 -5.27 -0.57 -8.45
N VAL A 146 -4.48 0.49 -8.31
CA VAL A 146 -3.58 1.01 -9.34
C VAL A 146 -2.16 1.20 -8.81
N GLY A 147 -1.21 1.47 -9.71
CA GLY A 147 0.22 1.51 -9.39
C GLY A 147 0.84 2.90 -9.42
N HIS A 148 2.17 2.89 -9.40
CA HIS A 148 3.01 4.08 -9.59
C HIS A 148 2.69 4.79 -10.91
N ASP A 149 2.67 6.12 -10.87
CA ASP A 149 2.35 7.03 -11.97
C ASP A 149 0.96 6.88 -12.60
N HIS A 150 0.14 5.96 -12.11
CA HIS A 150 -1.25 5.87 -12.54
C HIS A 150 -2.04 7.09 -12.07
N ALA A 151 -2.93 7.59 -12.92
CA ALA A 151 -3.85 8.66 -12.55
C ALA A 151 -4.83 8.18 -11.47
N VAL A 152 -5.04 8.99 -10.43
CA VAL A 152 -6.07 8.77 -9.42
C VAL A 152 -7.25 9.66 -9.75
N ILE A 153 -8.40 9.05 -9.96
CA ILE A 153 -9.62 9.69 -10.42
C ILE A 153 -10.46 10.06 -9.19
N ARG A 154 -10.64 11.36 -8.94
CA ARG A 154 -11.54 11.82 -7.89
C ARG A 154 -12.97 11.41 -8.24
N PRO A 155 -13.70 10.69 -7.38
CA PRO A 155 -15.06 10.28 -7.68
C PRO A 155 -15.98 11.50 -7.79
N ARG A 156 -16.89 11.51 -8.78
CA ARG A 156 -17.83 12.63 -9.05
C ARG A 156 -18.63 13.12 -7.84
N TYR A 157 -18.92 12.23 -6.89
CA TYR A 157 -19.72 12.53 -5.71
C TYR A 157 -18.92 13.20 -4.57
N SER A 158 -17.60 13.37 -4.71
CA SER A 158 -16.75 13.91 -3.65
C SER A 158 -16.03 15.17 -4.09
N SER A 159 -15.97 16.19 -3.25
CA SER A 159 -15.14 17.39 -3.46
C SER A 159 -13.87 17.42 -2.60
N TYR A 160 -13.70 16.44 -1.70
CA TYR A 160 -12.69 16.45 -0.66
C TYR A 160 -11.85 15.17 -0.73
N LEU A 161 -11.01 15.09 -1.76
CA LEU A 161 -10.09 13.97 -1.95
C LEU A 161 -8.85 14.16 -1.08
N ASP A 162 -8.40 13.09 -0.46
CA ASP A 162 -7.26 13.06 0.44
C ASP A 162 -6.35 11.87 0.14
N TYR A 163 -5.07 11.99 0.50
CA TYR A 163 -4.09 10.90 0.46
C TYR A 163 -3.84 10.37 1.86
N GLU A 164 -3.31 9.15 1.96
CA GLU A 164 -2.95 8.52 3.22
C GLU A 164 -1.62 7.78 3.07
N LEU A 165 -0.58 8.19 3.82
CA LEU A 165 0.74 7.58 3.76
C LEU A 165 0.84 6.34 4.66
N GLU A 166 0.98 5.17 4.04
CA GLU A 166 1.01 3.89 4.76
C GLU A 166 2.09 2.92 4.28
N LEU A 167 2.42 1.98 5.17
CA LEU A 167 3.22 0.79 4.86
C LEU A 167 2.28 -0.41 4.75
N ALA A 168 2.49 -1.28 3.77
CA ALA A 168 1.70 -2.50 3.64
C ALA A 168 2.58 -3.76 3.65
N ALA A 169 2.15 -4.78 4.38
CA ALA A 169 2.73 -6.11 4.36
C ALA A 169 1.94 -7.01 3.40
N ILE A 170 2.67 -7.84 2.64
CA ILE A 170 2.10 -8.81 1.70
C ILE A 170 2.18 -10.20 2.34
N ILE A 171 1.06 -10.90 2.44
CA ILE A 171 1.03 -12.28 2.95
C ILE A 171 1.63 -13.22 1.90
N GLY A 172 2.61 -14.04 2.29
CA GLY A 172 3.32 -14.98 1.42
C GLY A 172 2.92 -16.43 1.59
N ARG A 173 2.19 -16.78 2.65
CA ARG A 173 1.88 -18.17 2.99
C ARG A 173 0.43 -18.33 3.41
N ARG A 174 -0.16 -19.46 3.04
CA ARG A 174 -1.49 -19.86 3.50
C ARG A 174 -1.43 -20.30 4.95
N GLY A 175 -2.34 -19.83 5.79
CA GLY A 175 -2.41 -20.26 7.19
C GLY A 175 -3.69 -19.85 7.89
N LYS A 176 -3.98 -20.51 9.01
CA LYS A 176 -5.11 -20.22 9.92
C LYS A 176 -4.60 -20.42 11.34
N ASP A 177 -5.15 -19.69 12.30
CA ASP A 177 -4.80 -19.75 13.72
C ASP A 177 -3.29 -19.54 13.96
N ILE A 178 -2.72 -18.59 13.23
CA ILE A 178 -1.28 -18.30 13.23
C ILE A 178 -0.93 -17.59 14.53
N LYS A 179 0.14 -18.05 15.20
CA LYS A 179 0.66 -17.38 16.41
C LYS A 179 1.52 -16.19 16.00
N ALA A 180 1.38 -15.04 16.66
CA ALA A 180 2.16 -13.82 16.35
C ALA A 180 3.67 -14.09 16.25
N LYS A 181 4.24 -14.87 17.18
CA LYS A 181 5.67 -15.25 17.16
C LYS A 181 6.15 -16.01 15.90
N ALA A 182 5.24 -16.56 15.09
CA ALA A 182 5.52 -17.29 13.86
C ALA A 182 4.98 -16.55 12.62
N ALA A 183 4.28 -15.43 12.81
CA ALA A 183 3.60 -14.72 11.73
C ALA A 183 4.57 -13.95 10.82
N GLY A 184 5.77 -13.61 11.30
CA GLY A 184 6.81 -13.00 10.45
C GLY A 184 7.16 -13.88 9.25
N ASP A 185 7.18 -15.21 9.43
CA ASP A 185 7.44 -16.17 8.35
C ASP A 185 6.33 -16.22 7.28
N PHE A 186 5.19 -15.58 7.53
CA PHE A 186 4.06 -15.47 6.61
C PHE A 186 4.10 -14.18 5.79
N ILE A 187 5.07 -13.29 6.01
CA ILE A 187 5.20 -12.04 5.26
C ILE A 187 6.15 -12.27 4.08
N PHE A 188 5.64 -12.06 2.86
CA PHE A 188 6.42 -12.12 1.62
C PHE A 188 7.33 -10.88 1.46
N GLY A 189 6.80 -9.71 1.82
CA GLY A 189 7.48 -8.44 1.66
C GLY A 189 6.57 -7.26 1.96
N TYR A 190 7.07 -6.07 1.65
CA TYR A 190 6.47 -4.80 1.99
C TYR A 190 6.40 -3.86 0.78
N THR A 191 5.39 -3.01 0.74
CA THR A 191 5.22 -1.97 -0.28
C THR A 191 4.59 -0.71 0.34
N ILE A 192 4.56 0.40 -0.40
CA ILE A 192 3.82 1.60 0.02
C ILE A 192 2.36 1.41 -0.35
N PHE A 193 1.47 1.79 0.55
CA PHE A 193 0.04 1.88 0.28
C PHE A 193 -0.41 3.33 0.43
N ASN A 194 -1.10 3.85 -0.59
CA ASN A 194 -1.82 5.11 -0.53
C ASN A 194 -3.33 4.82 -0.57
N ASP A 195 -3.99 5.05 0.56
CA ASP A 195 -5.41 4.80 0.74
C ASP A 195 -6.25 6.07 0.52
N PHE A 196 -6.41 6.44 -0.76
CA PHE A 196 -7.08 7.70 -1.10
C PHE A 196 -8.50 7.74 -0.55
N SER A 197 -8.85 8.90 0.02
CA SER A 197 -10.07 9.06 0.77
C SER A 197 -10.93 10.18 0.22
N ALA A 198 -12.17 9.87 -0.14
CA ALA A 198 -13.24 10.84 -0.38
C ALA A 198 -13.87 11.22 0.97
N ARG A 199 -13.33 12.24 1.64
CA ARG A 199 -13.59 12.52 3.07
C ARG A 199 -15.02 12.96 3.36
N ASP A 200 -15.69 13.63 2.43
CA ASP A 200 -17.11 13.98 2.55
C ASP A 200 -18.02 12.75 2.49
N ALA A 201 -17.76 11.82 1.57
CA ALA A 201 -18.45 10.53 1.49
C ALA A 201 -18.16 9.68 2.75
N GLN A 202 -16.90 9.62 3.18
CA GLN A 202 -16.48 8.91 4.39
C GLN A 202 -17.14 9.48 5.66
N LEU A 203 -17.23 10.80 5.76
CA LEU A 203 -17.92 11.47 6.86
C LEU A 203 -19.41 11.10 6.89
N ALA A 204 -20.07 11.09 5.73
CA ALA A 204 -21.48 10.74 5.62
C ALA A 204 -21.75 9.28 6.03
N GLU A 205 -20.96 8.33 5.53
CA GLU A 205 -21.15 6.89 5.80
C GLU A 205 -20.77 6.50 7.25
N SER A 206 -19.85 7.23 7.89
CA SER A 206 -19.46 6.97 9.29
C SER A 206 -20.65 6.98 10.26
N ARG A 207 -21.73 7.71 9.92
CA ARG A 207 -22.98 7.76 10.70
C ARG A 207 -23.70 6.41 10.75
N ALA A 208 -23.51 5.57 9.74
CA ALA A 208 -24.09 4.23 9.67
C ALA A 208 -23.31 3.19 10.49
N LYS A 209 -22.08 3.51 10.94
CA LYS A 209 -21.23 2.64 11.76
C LYS A 209 -20.88 1.28 11.13
N MET A 210 -20.93 1.18 9.80
CA MET A 210 -20.56 -0.02 9.04
C MET A 210 -19.10 -0.04 8.58
N GLY A 211 -18.33 1.00 8.92
CA GLY A 211 -16.97 1.20 8.42
C GLY A 211 -16.93 1.98 7.11
N PRO A 212 -15.71 2.27 6.60
CA PRO A 212 -15.54 2.93 5.32
C PRO A 212 -16.06 2.07 4.15
N ALA A 213 -16.62 2.74 3.14
CA ALA A 213 -17.08 2.12 1.91
C ALA A 213 -16.87 3.08 0.73
N LYS A 214 -17.84 3.93 0.38
CA LYS A 214 -17.71 4.87 -0.75
C LYS A 214 -16.65 5.95 -0.52
N GLY A 215 -16.24 6.17 0.73
CA GLY A 215 -15.07 6.97 1.06
C GLY A 215 -13.75 6.38 0.55
N LYS A 216 -13.66 5.06 0.30
CA LYS A 216 -12.42 4.31 0.04
C LYS A 216 -12.47 3.40 -1.21
N ASP A 217 -13.66 2.96 -1.62
CA ASP A 217 -13.86 1.90 -2.63
C ASP A 217 -13.93 2.40 -4.09
N PHE A 218 -13.74 3.70 -4.34
CA PHE A 218 -13.83 4.25 -5.69
C PHE A 218 -12.66 3.78 -6.56
N ASP A 219 -12.89 3.68 -7.87
CA ASP A 219 -11.88 3.27 -8.83
C ASP A 219 -10.61 4.12 -8.67
N THR A 220 -9.44 3.47 -8.74
CA THR A 220 -8.12 4.09 -8.54
C THR A 220 -7.84 4.63 -7.13
N GLY A 221 -8.74 4.41 -6.16
CA GLY A 221 -8.60 4.90 -4.78
C GLY A 221 -7.58 4.13 -3.94
N ASN A 222 -7.26 2.89 -4.32
CA ASN A 222 -6.25 2.08 -3.64
C ASN A 222 -4.98 2.07 -4.50
N VAL A 223 -3.85 2.58 -3.99
CA VAL A 223 -2.59 2.57 -4.76
C VAL A 223 -1.50 1.82 -4.02
N LEU A 224 -0.92 0.81 -4.68
CA LEU A 224 0.20 0.03 -4.15
C LEU A 224 1.45 0.23 -5.01
N GLY A 225 2.62 0.35 -4.39
CA GLY A 225 3.88 0.30 -5.13
C GLY A 225 5.03 1.11 -4.53
N PRO A 226 6.04 1.48 -5.33
CA PRO A 226 6.18 1.13 -6.77
C PRO A 226 6.50 -0.36 -7.02
N TRP A 227 6.93 -1.09 -6.00
CA TRP A 227 7.28 -2.51 -6.05
C TRP A 227 7.19 -3.12 -4.64
N ILE A 228 7.38 -4.43 -4.54
CA ILE A 228 7.53 -5.13 -3.25
C ILE A 228 9.01 -5.25 -2.90
N VAL A 229 9.42 -4.84 -1.70
CA VAL A 229 10.69 -5.24 -1.10
C VAL A 229 10.46 -6.53 -0.31
N THR A 230 11.19 -7.59 -0.62
CA THR A 230 11.05 -8.88 0.09
C THR A 230 11.41 -8.74 1.58
N ALA A 231 10.80 -9.57 2.42
CA ALA A 231 10.94 -9.47 3.87
C ALA A 231 12.39 -9.61 4.37
N ASP A 232 13.23 -10.36 3.67
CA ASP A 232 14.66 -10.51 3.94
C ASP A 232 15.49 -9.24 3.68
N GLU A 233 14.95 -8.25 2.96
CA GLU A 233 15.70 -7.05 2.53
C GLU A 233 15.15 -5.72 3.04
N ILE A 234 13.94 -5.71 3.60
CA ILE A 234 13.34 -4.50 4.17
C ILE A 234 14.10 -4.00 5.40
N GLY A 235 14.89 -4.84 6.09
CA GLY A 235 15.51 -4.47 7.36
C GLY A 235 14.50 -4.50 8.51
N ASP A 236 14.42 -3.42 9.29
CA ASP A 236 13.42 -3.28 10.35
C ASP A 236 12.18 -2.54 9.82
N PRO A 237 11.05 -3.24 9.55
CA PRO A 237 9.86 -2.61 9.01
C PRO A 237 9.17 -1.67 10.01
N TYR A 238 9.57 -1.67 11.29
CA TYR A 238 9.00 -0.84 12.35
C TYR A 238 9.86 0.39 12.67
N ASN A 239 10.84 0.72 11.82
CA ASN A 239 11.68 1.90 11.98
C ASN A 239 12.17 2.47 10.64
N LEU A 240 11.29 2.50 9.63
CA LEU A 240 11.57 3.09 8.32
C LEU A 240 11.20 4.57 8.32
N ALA A 241 12.07 5.44 7.81
CA ALA A 241 11.69 6.84 7.56
C ALA A 241 10.58 6.93 6.50
N MET A 242 9.62 7.83 6.70
CA MET A 242 8.46 8.01 5.83
C MET A 242 8.19 9.50 5.57
N GLU A 243 7.92 9.87 4.32
CA GLU A 243 7.69 11.26 3.91
C GLU A 243 6.53 11.36 2.91
N ALA A 244 5.68 12.37 3.09
CA ALA A 244 4.63 12.72 2.11
C ALA A 244 4.90 14.10 1.52
N ARG A 245 4.79 14.21 0.20
CA ARG A 245 4.88 15.46 -0.55
C ARG A 245 3.66 15.65 -1.43
N VAL A 246 3.24 16.90 -1.59
CA VAL A 246 2.27 17.30 -2.62
C VAL A 246 2.87 18.43 -3.43
N ASN A 247 2.93 18.25 -4.75
CA ASN A 247 3.53 19.20 -5.69
C ASN A 247 4.97 19.60 -5.28
N GLY A 248 5.77 18.61 -4.84
CA GLY A 248 7.14 18.82 -4.37
C GLY A 248 7.27 19.48 -2.98
N THR A 249 6.17 19.88 -2.35
CA THR A 249 6.20 20.44 -0.99
C THR A 249 6.06 19.32 0.03
N VAL A 250 7.04 19.19 0.94
CA VAL A 250 6.98 18.24 2.04
C VAL A 250 5.91 18.64 3.03
N LEU A 251 4.95 17.75 3.23
CA LEU A 251 3.78 17.96 4.06
C LEU A 251 3.87 17.20 5.39
N SER A 252 4.49 16.02 5.38
CA SER A 252 4.70 15.22 6.59
C SER A 252 6.02 14.46 6.53
N ARG A 253 6.64 14.30 7.70
CA ARG A 253 7.79 13.42 7.96
C ARG A 253 7.50 12.62 9.21
N GLY A 254 7.71 11.33 9.14
CA GLY A 254 7.54 10.42 10.27
C GLY A 254 8.34 9.14 10.07
N SER A 255 7.90 8.08 10.73
CA SER A 255 8.45 6.75 10.54
C SER A 255 7.37 5.70 10.73
N SER A 256 7.67 4.46 10.36
CA SER A 256 6.82 3.29 10.62
C SER A 256 6.85 2.83 12.09
N ALA A 257 7.48 3.59 12.99
CA ALA A 257 7.58 3.27 14.41
C ALA A 257 6.32 3.62 15.20
N GLY A 258 6.15 2.96 16.36
CA GLY A 258 5.08 3.29 17.30
C GLY A 258 3.70 2.73 16.94
N MET A 259 3.65 1.69 16.10
CA MET A 259 2.45 0.90 15.87
C MET A 259 1.93 0.31 17.21
N LEU A 260 0.62 0.36 17.43
CA LEU A 260 -0.05 -0.29 18.56
C LEU A 260 -0.01 -1.81 18.45
N HIS A 261 -0.09 -2.32 17.22
CA HIS A 261 -0.02 -3.74 16.89
C HIS A 261 0.94 -3.92 15.72
N SER A 262 1.86 -4.88 15.81
CA SER A 262 2.76 -5.24 14.72
C SER A 262 2.02 -5.99 13.60
N PHE A 263 2.61 -6.13 12.41
CA PHE A 263 2.01 -6.95 11.34
C PHE A 263 1.83 -8.40 11.78
N GLU A 264 2.73 -8.92 12.61
CA GLU A 264 2.60 -10.25 13.20
C GLU A 264 1.37 -10.38 14.10
N GLU A 265 1.08 -9.36 14.91
CA GLU A 265 -0.11 -9.30 15.76
C GLU A 265 -1.39 -9.15 14.93
N MET A 266 -1.35 -8.36 13.86
CA MET A 266 -2.45 -8.23 12.89
C MET A 266 -2.75 -9.57 12.21
N ILE A 267 -1.73 -10.28 11.71
CA ILE A 267 -1.86 -11.61 11.10
C ILE A 267 -2.43 -12.62 12.11
N ALA A 268 -1.92 -12.62 13.33
CA ALA A 268 -2.42 -13.51 14.37
C ALA A 268 -3.88 -13.21 14.72
N ALA A 269 -4.26 -11.93 14.79
CA ALA A 269 -5.62 -11.52 15.12
C ALA A 269 -6.62 -11.89 14.02
N VAL A 270 -6.29 -11.60 12.75
CA VAL A 270 -7.16 -11.92 11.61
C VAL A 270 -7.27 -13.43 11.43
N SER A 271 -6.15 -14.17 11.51
CA SER A 271 -6.17 -15.60 11.20
C SER A 271 -6.92 -16.48 12.21
N ARG A 272 -7.45 -15.93 13.32
CA ARG A 272 -8.28 -16.66 14.28
C ARG A 272 -9.56 -17.14 13.61
N ASP A 273 -9.63 -18.44 13.36
CA ASP A 273 -10.70 -19.09 12.61
C ASP A 273 -10.94 -18.54 11.19
N GLU A 274 -9.96 -17.83 10.63
CA GLU A 274 -9.98 -17.29 9.27
C GLU A 274 -8.71 -17.72 8.53
N THR A 275 -8.86 -18.36 7.36
CA THR A 275 -7.69 -18.75 6.56
C THR A 275 -7.19 -17.54 5.77
N LEU A 276 -5.93 -17.15 6.00
CA LEU A 276 -5.20 -16.22 5.16
C LEU A 276 -4.64 -16.94 3.94
N HIS A 277 -4.64 -16.23 2.81
CA HIS A 277 -4.10 -16.67 1.54
C HIS A 277 -2.85 -15.84 1.18
N PRO A 278 -1.88 -16.43 0.46
CA PRO A 278 -0.79 -15.65 -0.13
C PRO A 278 -1.35 -14.55 -1.04
N GLY A 279 -0.69 -13.41 -1.19
CA GLY A 279 -1.15 -12.29 -2.01
C GLY A 279 -2.28 -11.45 -1.41
N GLU A 280 -2.64 -11.69 -0.14
CA GLU A 280 -3.41 -10.72 0.65
C GLU A 280 -2.51 -9.55 1.09
N VAL A 281 -3.10 -8.36 1.20
CA VAL A 281 -2.39 -7.11 1.57
C VAL A 281 -2.95 -6.58 2.87
N PHE A 282 -2.05 -6.29 3.83
CA PHE A 282 -2.37 -5.73 5.13
C PHE A 282 -1.75 -4.34 5.20
N GLY A 283 -2.57 -3.29 5.11
CA GLY A 283 -2.16 -1.90 5.30
C GLY A 283 -1.97 -1.57 6.78
N SER A 284 -1.00 -0.73 7.12
CA SER A 284 -0.76 -0.33 8.51
C SER A 284 -1.80 0.67 9.03
N GLY A 285 -2.57 1.28 8.16
CA GLY A 285 -3.16 2.58 8.44
C GLY A 285 -2.12 3.68 8.34
N THR A 286 -2.63 4.89 8.25
CA THR A 286 -1.84 6.08 7.99
C THR A 286 -0.93 6.43 9.16
N ILE A 287 0.31 6.84 8.88
CA ILE A 287 1.19 7.38 9.92
C ILE A 287 0.66 8.71 10.47
N ALA A 288 1.07 9.09 11.67
CA ALA A 288 0.68 10.38 12.26
C ALA A 288 1.03 11.56 11.34
N GLY A 289 0.05 12.42 11.03
CA GLY A 289 0.20 13.54 10.09
C GLY A 289 0.36 13.10 8.62
N GLY A 290 0.28 11.82 8.31
CA GLY A 290 0.44 11.23 6.99
C GLY A 290 -0.76 11.41 6.06
N SER A 291 -1.81 12.11 6.51
CA SER A 291 -2.99 12.45 5.71
C SER A 291 -3.12 13.96 5.49
N GLY A 292 -3.72 14.36 4.36
CA GLY A 292 -4.11 15.76 4.11
C GLY A 292 -5.21 16.23 5.04
N LEU A 293 -6.14 15.34 5.47
CA LEU A 293 -7.16 15.65 6.47
C LEU A 293 -6.56 16.19 7.77
N GLU A 294 -5.54 15.53 8.32
CA GLU A 294 -4.85 16.00 9.54
C GLU A 294 -4.20 17.37 9.36
N GLN A 295 -3.84 17.73 8.13
CA GLN A 295 -3.22 18.99 7.75
C GLN A 295 -4.23 20.05 7.30
N GLY A 296 -5.53 19.72 7.20
CA GLY A 296 -6.56 20.61 6.66
C GLY A 296 -6.38 20.92 5.17
N ARG A 297 -5.88 19.96 4.39
CA ARG A 297 -5.64 20.08 2.95
C ARG A 297 -6.32 18.95 2.17
N PHE A 298 -6.88 19.30 1.03
CA PHE A 298 -7.50 18.35 0.10
C PHE A 298 -6.93 18.54 -1.30
N LEU A 299 -6.95 17.47 -2.07
CA LEU A 299 -6.32 17.39 -3.37
C LEU A 299 -7.24 17.95 -4.47
N ALA A 300 -6.67 18.82 -5.28
CA ALA A 300 -7.29 19.38 -6.46
C ALA A 300 -6.93 18.59 -7.73
N HIS A 301 -7.56 18.94 -8.85
CA HIS A 301 -7.10 18.48 -10.15
C HIS A 301 -5.62 18.85 -10.35
N ASP A 302 -4.85 17.94 -10.91
CA ASP A 302 -3.43 18.10 -11.26
C ASP A 302 -2.45 18.09 -10.11
N ASP A 303 -2.93 18.03 -8.87
CA ASP A 303 -2.07 17.76 -7.73
C ASP A 303 -1.35 16.43 -7.91
N ARG A 304 -0.07 16.44 -7.52
CA ARG A 304 0.80 15.27 -7.54
C ARG A 304 1.15 14.90 -6.11
N VAL A 305 0.75 13.71 -5.69
CA VAL A 305 1.11 13.14 -4.40
C VAL A 305 2.33 12.26 -4.59
N GLU A 306 3.33 12.42 -3.73
CA GLU A 306 4.53 11.58 -3.67
C GLU A 306 4.70 11.06 -2.24
N LEU A 307 4.69 9.75 -2.09
CA LEU A 307 4.86 9.04 -0.82
C LEU A 307 6.17 8.29 -0.85
N GLU A 308 7.04 8.51 0.13
CA GLU A 308 8.35 7.87 0.21
C GLU A 308 8.45 7.06 1.49
N VAL A 309 8.95 5.83 1.37
CA VAL A 309 9.29 4.95 2.48
C VAL A 309 10.70 4.44 2.29
N GLU A 310 11.51 4.58 3.33
CA GLU A 310 12.90 4.14 3.36
C GLU A 310 13.03 2.69 2.88
N ARG A 311 14.07 2.41 2.09
CA ARG A 311 14.37 1.11 1.43
C ARG A 311 13.39 0.67 0.35
N ILE A 312 12.15 1.15 0.36
CA ILE A 312 11.18 0.87 -0.71
C ILE A 312 11.45 1.83 -1.88
N GLY A 313 11.35 3.14 -1.66
CA GLY A 313 11.43 4.15 -2.70
C GLY A 313 10.24 5.10 -2.63
N PHE A 314 9.80 5.64 -3.77
CA PHE A 314 8.67 6.56 -3.82
C PHE A 314 7.52 6.06 -4.71
N LEU A 315 6.30 6.31 -4.27
CA LEU A 315 5.05 6.09 -4.97
C LEU A 315 4.47 7.46 -5.36
N ARG A 316 4.20 7.68 -6.66
CA ARG A 316 3.71 8.97 -7.17
C ARG A 316 2.43 8.79 -7.96
N ASN A 317 1.46 9.68 -7.77
CA ASN A 317 0.22 9.69 -8.54
C ASN A 317 -0.27 11.13 -8.78
N ARG A 318 -0.86 11.39 -9.96
CA ARG A 318 -1.52 12.66 -10.31
C ARG A 318 -3.02 12.53 -10.17
N ILE A 319 -3.68 13.56 -9.65
CA ILE A 319 -5.12 13.60 -9.48
C ILE A 319 -5.84 14.09 -10.75
N VAL A 320 -6.84 13.33 -11.18
CA VAL A 320 -7.75 13.69 -12.26
C VAL A 320 -9.12 13.95 -11.66
N ALA A 321 -9.55 15.22 -11.70
CA ALA A 321 -10.92 15.58 -11.38
C ALA A 321 -11.85 15.13 -12.50
N GLN A 322 -13.02 14.64 -12.13
CA GLN A 322 -14.12 14.44 -13.06
C GLN A 322 -15.09 15.61 -12.95
N ASP A 323 -15.59 16.07 -14.09
CA ASP A 323 -16.77 16.94 -14.12
C ASP A 323 -17.95 16.18 -13.51
N THR A 324 -18.77 16.89 -12.74
CA THR A 324 -20.02 16.35 -12.16
C THR A 324 -21.02 15.98 -13.24
#